data_AF-A0A8T7GH42-F1
#
_entry.id   AF-A0A8T7GH42-F1
#
_cell.length_a   1.000
_cell.length_b   1.000
_cell.length_c   1.000
_cell.angle_alpha   90.00
_cell.angle_beta   90.00
_cell.angle_gamma   90.00
#
_symmetry.space_group_name_H-M   'P 1'
#
loop_
_entity.id
_entity.type
_entity.pdbx_description
1 polymer ?
#
loop_
_entity_poly.entity_id
_entity_poly.type
_entity_poly.pdbx_seq_one_letter_code
_entity_poly.pdbx_strand_id
1 'polypeptide(L)' 'MFFLKVRKNVNGSFQLEIFDENLSKLEENSFADNFEFNFYIQTWQQKTHFPKTLLVIHDIKKNSSEIQLVEKKEIFL' A
#
# COMPACT_ATOMS: atom_id res chain seq x y z
N MET A 1 4.04 14.14 3.00
CA MET A 1 4.43 12.80 2.48
C MET A 1 3.45 11.77 3.02
N PHE A 2 3.33 10.58 2.42
CA PHE A 2 2.49 9.53 3.01
C PHE A 2 3.21 8.19 3.09
N PHE A 3 2.71 7.34 3.99
CA PHE A 3 3.23 6.01 4.21
C PHE A 3 2.15 4.99 3.97
N LEU A 4 2.44 3.99 3.14
CA LEU A 4 1.55 2.89 2.85
C LEU A 4 2.18 1.62 3.39
N LYS A 5 1.43 0.89 4.20
CA LYS A 5 1.84 -0.42 4.70
C LYS A 5 0.89 -1.46 4.11
N VAL A 6 1.47 -2.36 3.33
CA VAL A 6 0.77 -3.47 2.67
C VAL A 6 1.17 -4.76 3.34
N ARG A 7 0.19 -5.56 3.74
CA ARG A 7 0.39 -6.93 4.21
C ARG A 7 -0.20 -7.89 3.19
N LYS A 8 0.65 -8.75 2.60
CA LYS A 8 0.23 -9.87 1.75
C LYS A 8 0.04 -11.09 2.65
N ASN A 9 -1.20 -11.54 2.80
CA ASN A 9 -1.57 -12.66 3.67
C ASN A 9 -1.35 -14.01 2.98
N VAL A 10 -1.25 -15.08 3.78
CA VAL A 10 -1.01 -16.45 3.28
C VAL A 10 -2.13 -16.93 2.34
N ASN A 11 -3.37 -16.48 2.58
CA ASN A 11 -4.54 -16.81 1.77
C ASN A 11 -4.64 -16.00 0.46
N GLY A 12 -3.66 -15.14 0.15
CA GLY A 12 -3.67 -14.29 -1.05
C GLY A 12 -4.41 -12.96 -0.90
N SER A 13 -5.02 -12.69 0.26
CA SER A 13 -5.65 -11.40 0.56
C SER A 13 -4.61 -10.32 0.90
N PHE A 14 -5.02 -9.06 0.77
CA PHE A 14 -4.18 -7.90 1.04
C PHE A 14 -4.81 -7.03 2.12
N GLN A 15 -3.98 -6.47 2.98
CA GLN A 15 -4.35 -5.42 3.92
C GLN A 15 -3.52 -4.17 3.64
N LEU A 16 -4.16 -3.01 3.60
CA LEU A 16 -3.54 -1.72 3.37
C LEU A 16 -3.84 -0.80 4.56
N GLU A 17 -2.79 -0.25 5.15
CA GLU A 17 -2.87 0.84 6.11
C GLU A 17 -2.19 2.06 5.50
N ILE A 18 -2.84 3.23 5.61
CA ILE A 18 -2.37 4.49 5.05
C ILE A 18 -2.14 5.48 6.19
N PHE A 19 -1.00 6.16 6.16
CA PHE A 19 -0.62 7.15 7.16
C PHE A 19 -0.21 8.47 6.52
N ASP A 20 -0.46 9.57 7.23
CA ASP A 20 0.07 10.88 6.89
C ASP A 20 1.56 11.03 7.30
N GLU A 21 2.11 12.23 7.08
CA GLU A 21 3.50 12.52 7.41
C GLU A 21 3.83 12.50 8.91
N ASN A 22 2.82 12.58 9.77
CA ASN A 22 2.95 12.48 11.22
C ASN A 22 2.76 11.04 11.72
N LEU A 23 2.68 10.06 10.81
CA LEU A 23 2.37 8.66 11.10
C LEU A 23 0.98 8.46 11.74
N SER A 24 0.06 9.40 11.51
CA SER A 24 -1.34 9.24 11.91
C SER A 24 -2.04 8.36 10.90
N LYS A 25 -2.71 7.30 11.36
CA LYS A 25 -3.46 6.39 10.47
C LYS A 25 -4.67 7.12 9.89
N LEU A 26 -4.73 7.22 8.58
CA LEU A 26 -5.82 7.86 7.83
C LEU A 26 -6.87 6.84 7.40
N GLU A 27 -6.45 5.71 6.84
CA GLU A 27 -7.32 4.70 6.25
C GLU A 27 -6.78 3.29 6.51
N GLU A 28 -7.69 2.33 6.57
CA GLU A 28 -7.37 0.90 6.63
C GLU A 28 -8.38 0.13 5.76
N ASN A 29 -7.87 -0.68 4.84
CA ASN A 29 -8.69 -1.44 3.89
C ASN A 29 -8.18 -2.89 3.77
N SER A 30 -9.09 -3.81 3.47
CA SER A 30 -8.78 -5.21 3.16
C SER A 30 -9.34 -5.58 1.80
N PHE A 31 -8.59 -6.36 1.04
CA PHE A 31 -8.91 -6.77 -0.33
C PHE A 31 -8.80 -8.27 -0.47
N ALA A 32 -9.72 -8.89 -1.19
CA ALA A 32 -9.76 -10.34 -1.34
C ALA A 32 -8.56 -10.87 -2.14
N ASP A 33 -8.08 -10.08 -3.09
CA ASP A 33 -7.01 -10.45 -4.01
C ASP A 33 -6.15 -9.25 -4.45
N ASN A 34 -5.14 -9.54 -5.28
CA ASN A 34 -4.21 -8.54 -5.82
C ASN A 34 -4.90 -7.56 -6.78
N PHE A 35 -5.94 -8.00 -7.50
CA PHE A 35 -6.61 -7.20 -8.50
C PHE A 35 -7.38 -6.04 -7.84
N GLU A 36 -8.20 -6.35 -6.83
CA GLU A 36 -8.93 -5.34 -6.07
C GLU A 36 -7.98 -4.34 -5.39
N PHE A 37 -6.92 -4.86 -4.78
CA PHE A 37 -5.89 -4.04 -4.14
C PHE A 37 -5.22 -3.08 -5.13
N ASN A 38 -4.77 -3.58 -6.28
CA ASN A 38 -4.09 -2.77 -7.29
C ASN A 38 -5.03 -1.71 -7.89
N PHE A 39 -6.30 -2.06 -8.14
CA PHE A 39 -7.29 -1.09 -8.60
C PHE A 39 -7.52 0.03 -7.56
N TYR A 40 -7.64 -0.33 -6.28
CA TYR A 40 -7.80 0.66 -5.21
C TYR A 40 -6.62 1.63 -5.15
N ILE A 41 -5.39 1.11 -5.09
CA ILE A 41 -4.20 1.96 -5.00
C ILE A 41 -4.10 2.91 -6.19
N GLN A 42 -4.36 2.45 -7.40
CA GLN A 42 -4.31 3.30 -8.60
C GLN A 42 -5.35 4.44 -8.54
N THR A 43 -6.60 4.13 -8.18
CA THR A 43 -7.64 5.15 -8.07
C THR A 43 -7.37 6.12 -6.92
N TRP A 44 -6.88 5.60 -5.80
CA TRP A 44 -6.50 6.39 -4.64
C TRP A 44 -5.37 7.36 -4.97
N GLN A 45 -4.33 6.91 -5.70
CA GLN A 45 -3.23 7.76 -6.15
C GLN A 45 -3.69 8.95 -7.01
N GLN A 46 -4.69 8.73 -7.87
CA GLN A 46 -5.23 9.79 -8.73
C GLN A 46 -6.02 10.83 -7.93
N LYS A 47 -6.79 10.39 -6.93
CA LYS A 47 -7.69 11.26 -6.14
C LYS A 47 -6.95 12.33 -5.33
N THR A 48 -5.79 11.97 -4.83
CA THR A 48 -5.06 12.65 -3.73
C THR A 48 -3.79 13.37 -4.20
N HIS A 49 -3.38 13.19 -5.46
CA HIS A 49 -2.22 13.84 -6.06
C HIS A 49 -0.88 13.62 -5.29
N PHE A 50 -0.59 12.38 -4.89
CA PHE A 50 0.62 12.05 -4.11
C PHE A 50 1.92 12.48 -4.80
N PRO A 51 2.77 13.31 -4.15
CA PRO A 51 4.08 13.66 -4.69
C PRO A 51 5.11 12.54 -4.45
N LYS A 52 5.16 11.97 -3.24
CA LYS A 52 6.08 10.89 -2.82
C LYS A 52 5.45 10.04 -1.71
N THR A 53 5.67 8.74 -1.78
CA THR A 53 5.12 7.75 -0.83
C THR A 53 6.19 6.75 -0.42
N LEU A 54 6.28 6.45 0.87
CA LEU A 54 7.03 5.29 1.34
C LEU A 54 6.08 4.08 1.38
N LEU A 55 6.37 3.07 0.56
CA LEU A 55 5.62 1.82 0.50
C LEU A 55 6.38 0.75 1.27
N VAL A 56 5.72 0.14 2.26
CA VAL A 56 6.25 -0.98 3.04
C VAL A 56 5.39 -2.20 2.73
N ILE A 57 6.00 -3.26 2.23
CA ILE A 57 5.32 -4.50 1.85
C ILE A 57 5.80 -5.60 2.78
N HIS A 58 4.89 -6.23 3.50
CA HIS A 58 5.15 -7.40 4.32
C HIS A 58 4.46 -8.61 3.70
N ASP A 59 5.25 -9.54 3.16
CA ASP A 59 4.78 -10.82 2.65
C ASP A 59 4.88 -11.88 3.75
N ILE A 60 3.72 -12.25 4.33
CA ILE A 60 3.67 -13.21 5.44
C ILE A 60 4.08 -14.60 4.97
N LYS A 61 3.71 -14.98 3.74
CA LYS A 61 4.02 -16.31 3.21
C LYS A 61 5.52 -16.51 3.04
N LYS A 62 6.24 -15.46 2.65
CA LYS A 62 7.71 -15.48 2.49
C LYS A 62 8.46 -15.07 3.76
N ASN A 63 7.76 -14.59 4.78
CA ASN A 63 8.35 -13.96 5.97
C ASN A 63 9.39 -12.88 5.59
N SER A 64 9.01 -12.01 4.66
CA SER A 64 9.91 -10.99 4.09
C SER A 64 9.25 -9.62 4.06
N SER A 65 10.07 -8.59 4.21
CA SER A 65 9.63 -7.19 4.08
C SER A 65 10.44 -6.45 3.03
N GLU A 66 9.77 -5.60 2.30
CA GLU A 66 10.36 -4.72 1.28
C GLU A 66 9.92 -3.27 1.54
N ILE A 67 10.83 -2.33 1.32
CA ILE A 67 10.57 -0.90 1.46
C ILE A 67 10.96 -0.21 0.16
N GLN A 68 10.04 0.56 -0.40
CA GLN A 68 10.23 1.30 -1.64
C GLN A 68 9.82 2.75 -1.44
N LEU A 69 10.61 3.68 -1.98
CA LEU A 69 10.17 5.05 -2.16
C LEU A 69 9.56 5.16 -3.54
N VAL A 70 8.27 5.53 -3.59
CA VAL A 70 7.50 5.52 -4.83
C VAL A 70 7.01 6.92 -5.14
N GLU A 71 7.23 7.33 -6.39
CA GLU A 71 6.71 8.59 -6.92
C GLU A 71 5.48 8.33 -7.80
N LYS A 72 4.84 9.40 -8.27
CA LYS A 72 3.49 9.47 -8.86
C LYS A 72 3.13 8.42 -9.95
N LYS A 73 4.08 7.62 -10.44
CA LYS A 73 3.89 6.66 -11.54
C LYS A 73 4.24 5.21 -11.24
N GLU A 74 4.61 4.84 -10.01
CA GLU A 74 5.36 3.58 -9.80
C GLU A 74 4.79 2.61 -8.76
N ILE A 75 3.60 2.84 -8.18
CA ILE A 75 3.05 1.86 -7.22
C ILE A 75 2.42 0.70 -7.98
N PHE A 76 3.18 -0.39 -8.16
CA PHE A 76 2.73 -1.66 -8.71
C PHE A 76 3.17 -2.81 -7.81
N LEU A 77 2.30 -3.80 -7.58
CA LEU A 77 2.55 -4.94 -6.69
C LEU A 77 2.11 -6.29 -7.21
#